data_AF-A0AAW6IRI1-F1
#
_entry.id   AF-A0AAW6IRI1-F1
#
_cell.length_a   1.000
_cell.length_b   1.000
_cell.length_c   1.000
_cell.angle_alpha   90.00
_cell.angle_beta   90.00
_cell.angle_gamma   90.00
#
_symmetry.space_group_name_H-M   'P 1'
#
loop_
_entity.id
_entity.type
_entity.pdbx_description
1 polymer ?
#
loop_
_entity_poly.entity_id
_entity_poly.type
_entity_poly.pdbx_seq_one_letter_code
_entity_poly.pdbx_strand_id
1 'polypeptide(L)'
;MKNLFSNLLNLASALFMFKFALAKLLAAQVSVKTFSYFAQVLPVNAKIYMYSVGLLELVVGLMMLTLLFIKNEKQKALFIYVAYVLLAGTLIGALLHEYFVRPEPVAQLVTYSGCFLVICAIQFLAYKKALIARFE
;
A
#
# COMPACT_ATOMS: atom_id res chain seq x y z
N MET A 1 -0.92 -21.89 -11.62
CA MET A 1 -1.57 -21.49 -10.34
C MET A 1 -0.91 -20.29 -9.66
N LYS A 2 0.42 -20.28 -9.49
CA LYS A 2 1.19 -19.16 -8.90
C LYS A 2 0.84 -17.77 -9.50
N ASN A 3 0.72 -17.68 -10.82
CA ASN A 3 0.39 -16.43 -11.51
C ASN A 3 -1.06 -15.99 -11.33
N LEU A 4 -2.03 -16.92 -11.27
CA LEU A 4 -3.43 -16.56 -11.05
C LEU A 4 -3.66 -16.06 -9.61
N PHE A 5 -3.13 -16.79 -8.62
CA PHE A 5 -3.22 -16.39 -7.21
C PHE A 5 -2.54 -15.03 -6.96
N SER A 6 -1.32 -14.85 -7.48
CA SER A 6 -0.62 -13.57 -7.38
C SER A 6 -1.38 -12.43 -8.07
N ASN A 7 -2.01 -12.69 -9.22
CA ASN A 7 -2.83 -11.68 -9.90
C ASN A 7 -4.07 -11.31 -9.09
N LEU A 8 -4.74 -12.26 -8.44
CA LEU A 8 -5.87 -11.98 -7.55
C LEU A 8 -5.44 -11.10 -6.36
N LEU A 9 -4.31 -11.40 -5.75
CA LEU A 9 -3.73 -10.60 -4.67
C LEU A 9 -3.35 -9.19 -5.12
N ASN A 10 -2.77 -9.06 -6.32
CA ASN A 10 -2.45 -7.75 -6.91
C ASN A 10 -3.72 -6.94 -7.16
N LEU A 11 -4.76 -7.56 -7.73
CA LEU A 11 -6.04 -6.89 -7.97
C LEU A 11 -6.71 -6.45 -6.65
N ALA A 12 -6.74 -7.32 -5.64
CA ALA A 12 -7.27 -6.98 -4.32
C ALA A 12 -6.50 -5.81 -3.68
N SER A 13 -5.16 -5.82 -3.78
CA SER A 13 -4.31 -4.74 -3.30
C SER A 13 -4.55 -3.44 -4.06
N ALA A 14 -4.71 -3.49 -5.39
CA ALA A 14 -5.02 -2.32 -6.20
C ALA A 14 -6.34 -1.67 -5.78
N LEU A 15 -7.42 -2.46 -5.70
CA LEU A 15 -8.75 -1.95 -5.31
C LEU A 15 -8.73 -1.34 -3.91
N PHE A 16 -8.04 -1.97 -2.97
CA PHE A 16 -7.87 -1.45 -1.62
C PHE A 16 -7.13 -0.11 -1.64
N MET A 17 -5.98 -0.04 -2.31
CA MET A 17 -5.20 1.20 -2.39
C MET A 17 -5.98 2.34 -3.07
N PHE A 18 -6.76 2.06 -4.12
CA PHE A 18 -7.61 3.08 -4.73
C PHE A 18 -8.69 3.60 -3.79
N LYS A 19 -9.31 2.73 -2.98
CA LYS A 19 -10.30 3.17 -1.99
C LYS A 19 -9.71 4.19 -1.01
N PHE A 20 -8.49 3.95 -0.51
CA PHE A 20 -7.81 4.87 0.40
C PHE A 20 -7.29 6.12 -0.29
N ALA A 21 -6.72 5.97 -1.49
CA ALA A 21 -6.21 7.07 -2.28
C ALA A 21 -7.31 8.07 -2.62
N LEU A 22 -8.44 7.58 -3.17
CA LEU A 22 -9.57 8.42 -3.54
C LEU A 22 -10.13 9.18 -2.34
N ALA A 23 -10.28 8.53 -1.18
CA ALA A 23 -10.75 9.20 0.03
C ALA A 23 -9.84 10.36 0.47
N LYS A 24 -8.53 10.29 0.21
CA LYS A 24 -7.57 11.37 0.54
C LYS A 24 -7.56 12.45 -0.53
N LEU A 25 -7.52 12.06 -1.80
CA LEU A 25 -7.49 12.98 -2.94
C LEU A 25 -8.79 13.79 -3.08
N LEU A 26 -9.94 13.20 -2.71
CA LEU A 26 -11.23 13.89 -2.66
C LEU A 26 -11.48 14.62 -1.33
N ALA A 27 -10.50 14.65 -0.43
CA ALA A 27 -10.61 15.27 0.89
C ALA A 27 -11.86 14.84 1.67
N ALA A 28 -12.19 13.54 1.64
CA ALA A 28 -13.31 13.00 2.40
C ALA A 28 -13.13 13.33 3.89
N GLN A 29 -14.23 13.61 4.60
CA GLN A 29 -14.19 14.07 5.98
C GLN A 29 -13.36 13.16 6.91
N VAL A 30 -13.43 11.84 6.70
CA VAL A 30 -12.65 10.85 7.46
C VAL A 30 -11.14 11.07 7.29
N SER A 31 -10.68 11.33 6.07
CA SER A 31 -9.27 11.62 5.78
C SER A 31 -8.87 12.95 6.40
N VAL A 32 -9.66 14.02 6.21
CA VAL A 32 -9.35 15.35 6.76
C VAL A 32 -9.21 15.29 8.29
N LYS A 33 -10.13 14.60 8.97
CA LYS A 33 -10.08 14.41 10.42
C LYS A 33 -8.86 13.61 10.88
N THR A 34 -8.50 12.56 10.14
CA THR A 34 -7.31 11.74 10.46
C THR A 34 -6.03 12.57 10.36
N PHE A 35 -5.89 13.34 9.28
CA PHE A 35 -4.70 14.16 9.04
C PHE A 35 -4.68 15.44 9.88
N SER A 36 -5.81 15.90 10.44
CA SER A 36 -5.77 16.99 11.44
C SER A 36 -5.11 16.57 12.75
N TYR A 37 -5.22 15.30 13.16
CA TYR A 37 -4.47 14.78 14.30
C TYR A 37 -2.95 14.77 14.04
N PHE A 38 -2.54 14.56 12.78
CA PHE A 38 -1.13 14.63 12.38
C PHE A 38 -0.47 15.98 12.66
N ALA A 39 -1.17 17.07 12.37
CA ALA A 39 -0.65 18.41 12.61
C ALA A 39 -0.44 18.72 14.11
N GLN A 40 -1.00 17.91 15.01
CA GLN A 40 -0.79 18.04 16.46
C GLN A 40 0.47 17.31 16.94
N VAL A 41 0.93 16.28 16.21
CA VAL A 41 2.06 15.42 16.62
C VAL A 41 3.31 15.67 15.77
N LEU A 42 3.14 16.03 14.50
CA LEU A 42 4.23 16.35 13.58
C LEU A 42 4.08 17.77 13.04
N PRO A 43 5.18 18.53 12.89
CA PRO A 43 5.16 19.89 12.34
C PRO A 43 5.01 19.87 10.81
N VAL A 44 3.95 19.22 10.31
CA VAL A 44 3.65 19.06 8.90
C VAL A 44 2.30 19.67 8.57
N ASN A 45 2.16 20.25 7.38
CA ASN A 45 0.87 20.74 6.91
C ASN A 45 -0.05 19.54 6.62
N ALA A 46 -1.12 19.38 7.40
CA ALA A 46 -2.07 18.27 7.30
C ALA A 46 -2.62 18.05 5.89
N LYS A 47 -2.94 19.13 5.15
CA LYS A 47 -3.50 19.03 3.80
C LYS A 47 -2.47 18.52 2.81
N ILE A 48 -1.28 19.12 2.81
CA ILE A 48 -0.19 18.69 1.92
C ILE A 48 0.13 17.22 2.20
N TYR A 49 0.27 16.86 3.48
CA TYR A 49 0.58 15.48 3.84
C TYR A 49 -0.52 14.49 3.41
N MET A 50 -1.79 14.83 3.61
CA MET A 50 -2.92 14.01 3.16
C MET A 50 -2.89 13.75 1.65
N TYR A 51 -2.68 14.79 0.84
CA TYR A 51 -2.60 14.65 -0.60
C TYR A 51 -1.36 13.88 -1.05
N SER A 52 -0.21 14.08 -0.40
CA SER A 52 1.01 13.31 -0.68
C SER A 52 0.81 11.82 -0.40
N VAL A 53 0.19 11.46 0.72
CA VAL A 53 -0.13 10.05 1.03
C VAL A 53 -1.17 9.51 0.04
N GLY A 54 -2.21 10.29 -0.30
CA GLY A 54 -3.19 9.87 -1.30
C GLY A 54 -2.59 9.63 -2.69
N LEU A 55 -1.64 10.46 -3.11
CA LEU A 55 -0.91 10.28 -4.36
C LEU A 55 -0.02 9.03 -4.32
N LEU A 56 0.70 8.81 -3.22
CA LEU A 56 1.50 7.60 -3.03
C LEU A 56 0.62 6.35 -3.13
N GLU A 57 -0.53 6.34 -2.45
CA GLU A 57 -1.47 5.23 -2.49
C GLU A 57 -2.03 4.99 -3.89
N LEU A 58 -2.33 6.05 -4.64
CA LEU A 58 -2.77 5.95 -6.04
C LEU A 58 -1.68 5.30 -6.91
N VAL A 59 -0.43 5.75 -6.77
CA VAL A 59 0.71 5.18 -7.52
C VAL A 59 0.87 3.70 -7.20
N VAL A 60 0.83 3.31 -5.92
CA VAL A 60 0.90 1.90 -5.52
C VAL A 60 -0.27 1.11 -6.14
N GLY A 61 -1.49 1.64 -6.12
CA GLY A 61 -2.65 1.00 -6.75
C GLY A 61 -2.45 0.78 -8.27
N LEU A 62 -1.92 1.78 -8.97
CA LEU A 62 -1.61 1.68 -10.41
C LEU A 62 -0.48 0.68 -10.69
N MET A 63 0.54 0.62 -9.83
CA MET A 63 1.59 -0.39 -9.91
C MET A 63 1.02 -1.80 -9.76
N MET A 64 0.10 -1.99 -8.80
CA MET A 64 -0.56 -3.29 -8.59
C MET A 64 -1.43 -3.71 -9.78
N LEU A 65 -2.12 -2.77 -10.44
CA LEU A 65 -2.83 -3.05 -11.68
C LEU A 65 -1.89 -3.41 -12.84
N THR A 66 -0.80 -2.65 -13.01
CA THR A 66 0.15 -2.90 -14.12
C THR A 66 0.78 -4.29 -14.03
N LEU A 67 1.00 -4.81 -12.81
CA LEU A 67 1.47 -6.18 -12.58
C LEU A 67 0.59 -7.28 -13.19
N LEU A 68 -0.69 -7.01 -13.46
CA LEU A 68 -1.60 -7.97 -14.09
C LEU A 68 -1.26 -8.20 -15.57
N PHE A 69 -0.60 -7.24 -16.21
CA PHE A 69 -0.34 -7.23 -17.65
C PHE A 69 1.11 -7.61 -18.01
N ILE A 70 2.02 -7.66 -17.03
CA ILE A 70 3.42 -8.05 -17.26
C ILE A 70 3.52 -9.57 -17.45
N LYS A 71 3.93 -9.98 -18.66
CA LYS A 71 4.09 -11.41 -19.02
C LYS A 71 5.48 -11.97 -18.72
N ASN A 72 6.52 -11.14 -18.80
CA ASN A 72 7.89 -11.57 -18.53
C ASN A 72 8.10 -11.77 -17.01
N GLU A 73 8.42 -12.99 -16.58
CA GLU A 73 8.56 -13.33 -15.16
C GLU A 73 9.68 -12.56 -14.45
N LYS A 74 10.87 -12.40 -15.07
CA LYS A 74 11.99 -11.64 -14.48
C LYS A 74 11.64 -10.15 -14.34
N GLN A 75 10.89 -9.59 -15.29
CA GLN A 75 10.37 -8.23 -15.20
C GLN A 75 9.31 -8.09 -14.14
N LYS A 76 8.35 -9.01 -14.09
CA LYS A 76 7.28 -9.04 -13.11
C LYS A 76 7.83 -9.15 -11.68
N ALA A 77 8.85 -9.97 -11.45
CA ALA A 77 9.47 -10.14 -10.13
C ALA A 77 10.05 -8.83 -9.58
N LEU A 78 10.76 -8.05 -10.42
CA LEU A 78 11.28 -6.74 -10.02
C LEU A 78 10.15 -5.76 -9.67
N PHE A 79 9.14 -5.67 -10.53
CA PHE A 79 8.00 -4.77 -10.30
C PHE A 79 7.20 -5.18 -9.06
N ILE A 80 7.01 -6.48 -8.82
CA ILE A 80 6.39 -7.00 -7.59
C ILE A 80 7.19 -6.54 -6.40
N TYR A 81 8.51 -6.71 -6.42
CA TYR A 81 9.36 -6.30 -5.31
C TYR A 81 9.17 -4.81 -4.98
N VAL A 82 9.30 -3.92 -5.98
CA VAL A 82 9.16 -2.48 -5.76
C VAL A 82 7.74 -2.13 -5.28
N ALA A 83 6.70 -2.64 -5.93
CA ALA A 83 5.32 -2.33 -5.59
C ALA A 83 4.95 -2.79 -4.17
N TYR A 84 5.38 -3.99 -3.77
CA TYR A 84 5.09 -4.53 -2.45
C TYR A 84 5.96 -3.92 -1.34
N VAL A 85 7.17 -3.43 -1.64
CA VAL A 85 7.94 -2.62 -0.68
C VAL A 85 7.23 -1.29 -0.40
N LEU A 86 6.77 -0.60 -1.45
CA LEU A 86 6.02 0.64 -1.30
C LEU A 86 4.69 0.42 -0.57
N LEU A 87 3.97 -0.65 -0.90
CA LEU A 87 2.75 -1.05 -0.19
C LEU A 87 3.06 -1.30 1.29
N ALA A 88 4.04 -2.15 1.60
CA ALA A 88 4.41 -2.47 2.98
C ALA A 88 4.79 -1.22 3.77
N GLY A 89 5.60 -0.33 3.20
CA GLY A 89 5.95 0.95 3.83
C GLY A 89 4.72 1.83 4.09
N THR A 90 3.77 1.87 3.15
CA THR A 90 2.52 2.63 3.32
C THR A 90 1.65 2.05 4.44
N LEU A 91 1.54 0.72 4.53
CA LEU A 91 0.76 0.03 5.56
C LEU A 91 1.42 0.13 6.95
N ILE A 92 2.74 0.05 7.03
CA ILE A 92 3.48 0.29 8.28
C ILE A 92 3.27 1.73 8.72
N GLY A 93 3.39 2.70 7.80
CA GLY A 93 3.05 4.10 8.07
C GLY A 93 1.63 4.24 8.60
N ALA A 94 0.64 3.62 7.95
CA ALA A 94 -0.75 3.64 8.41
C ALA A 94 -0.92 3.01 9.82
N LEU A 95 -0.22 1.93 10.15
CA LEU A 95 -0.25 1.35 11.50
C LEU A 95 0.39 2.28 12.53
N LEU A 96 1.53 2.89 12.20
CA LEU A 96 2.16 3.88 13.07
C LEU A 96 1.22 5.06 13.32
N HIS A 97 0.50 5.50 12.29
CA HIS A 97 -0.50 6.57 12.42
C HIS A 97 -1.62 6.18 13.39
N GLU A 98 -2.04 4.93 13.33
CA GLU A 98 -3.16 4.44 14.12
C GLU A 98 -2.83 4.27 15.60
N TYR A 99 -1.60 3.88 15.92
CA TYR A 99 -1.17 3.66 17.30
C TYR A 99 -0.52 4.88 17.97
N PHE A 100 0.10 5.78 17.21
CA PHE A 100 0.88 6.89 17.77
C PHE A 100 0.27 8.28 17.54
N VAL A 101 -0.69 8.42 16.63
CA VAL A 101 -1.25 9.74 16.27
C VAL A 101 -2.74 9.84 16.53
N ARG A 102 -3.51 8.76 16.33
CA ARG A 102 -4.93 8.79 16.68
C ARG A 102 -5.14 8.75 18.19
N PRO A 103 -6.20 9.40 18.69
CA PRO A 103 -6.63 9.23 20.08
C PRO A 103 -6.97 7.77 20.41
N GLU A 104 -7.64 7.09 19.49
CA GLU A 104 -8.01 5.68 19.61
C GLU A 104 -7.81 4.94 18.28
N PRO A 105 -7.14 3.77 18.30
CA PRO A 105 -6.98 2.94 17.11
C PRO A 105 -8.31 2.37 16.61
N VAL A 106 -8.55 2.47 15.31
CA VAL A 106 -9.67 1.82 14.62
C VAL A 106 -9.28 0.40 14.24
N ALA A 107 -9.82 -0.57 14.97
CA ALA A 107 -9.53 -2.00 14.80
C ALA A 107 -9.65 -2.47 13.33
N GLN A 108 -10.63 -1.97 12.58
CA GLN A 108 -10.81 -2.34 11.17
C GLN A 108 -9.61 -1.94 10.29
N LEU A 109 -9.02 -0.76 10.49
CA LEU A 109 -7.87 -0.28 9.73
C LEU A 109 -6.59 -1.04 10.07
N VAL A 110 -6.42 -1.37 11.36
CA VAL A 110 -5.34 -2.24 11.84
C VAL A 110 -5.43 -3.62 11.20
N THR A 111 -6.61 -4.24 11.22
CA THR A 111 -6.85 -5.56 10.62
C THR A 111 -6.54 -5.55 9.13
N TYR A 112 -7.02 -4.55 8.38
CA TYR A 112 -6.71 -4.46 6.97
C TYR A 112 -5.21 -4.34 6.73
N SER A 113 -4.53 -3.46 7.47
CA SER A 113 -3.09 -3.27 7.31
C SER A 113 -2.31 -4.55 7.60
N GLY A 114 -2.70 -5.29 8.65
CA GLY A 114 -2.13 -6.60 8.97
C GLY A 114 -2.34 -7.62 7.86
N CYS A 115 -3.57 -7.77 7.35
CA CYS A 115 -3.87 -8.69 6.26
C CYS A 115 -3.05 -8.37 5.00
N PHE A 116 -2.96 -7.10 4.60
CA PHE A 116 -2.20 -6.72 3.42
C PHE A 116 -0.68 -6.83 3.63
N LEU A 117 -0.16 -6.68 4.85
CA LEU A 117 1.24 -6.98 5.16
C LEU A 117 1.55 -8.47 5.02
N VAL A 118 0.63 -9.35 5.42
CA VAL A 118 0.76 -10.80 5.15
C VAL A 118 0.78 -11.07 3.65
N ILE A 119 -0.07 -10.40 2.87
CA ILE A 119 -0.04 -10.49 1.40
C ILE A 119 1.33 -10.04 0.85
N CYS A 120 1.90 -8.96 1.37
CA CYS A 120 3.25 -8.51 1.00
C CYS A 120 4.29 -9.62 1.24
N ALA A 121 4.28 -10.23 2.43
CA ALA A 121 5.20 -11.31 2.78
C ALA A 121 5.04 -12.51 1.83
N ILE A 122 3.80 -12.93 1.53
CA ILE A 122 3.51 -14.03 0.60
C ILE A 122 4.08 -13.71 -0.79
N GLN A 123 3.89 -12.49 -1.30
CA GLN A 123 4.33 -12.11 -2.64
C GLN A 123 5.86 -12.01 -2.74
N PHE A 124 6.53 -11.49 -1.69
CA PHE A 124 7.99 -11.51 -1.62
C PHE A 124 8.54 -12.93 -1.67
N LEU A 125 8.00 -13.85 -0.86
CA LEU A 125 8.42 -15.25 -0.86
C LEU A 125 8.16 -15.93 -2.21
N ALA A 126 7.01 -15.64 -2.83
CA ALA A 126 6.64 -16.21 -4.12
C ALA A 126 7.62 -15.79 -5.24
N TYR A 127 8.06 -14.53 -5.28
CA TYR A 127 8.90 -14.03 -6.38
C TYR A 127 10.39 -13.88 -6.06
N LYS A 128 10.83 -14.20 -4.84
CA LYS A 128 12.25 -14.13 -4.40
C LYS A 128 13.21 -14.79 -5.39
N LYS A 129 12.95 -16.04 -5.81
CA LYS A 129 13.84 -16.77 -6.73
C LYS A 129 13.93 -16.11 -8.10
N ALA A 130 12.80 -15.66 -8.65
CA ALA A 130 12.75 -14.99 -9.96
C ALA A 130 13.41 -13.60 -9.93
N LEU A 131 13.39 -12.93 -8.76
CA LEU A 131 14.11 -11.69 -8.55
C LEU A 131 15.63 -11.91 -8.54
N ILE A 132 16.11 -12.92 -7.81
CA ILE A 132 17.55 -13.25 -7.74
C ILE A 132 18.08 -13.64 -9.12
N ALA A 133 17.39 -14.55 -9.81
CA ALA A 133 17.76 -15.01 -11.16
C ALA A 133 17.69 -13.93 -12.26
N ARG A 134 17.27 -12.70 -11.93
CA ARG A 134 17.35 -11.55 -12.83
C ARG A 134 18.75 -10.92 -12.83
N PHE A 135 19.45 -10.97 -11.70
CA PHE A 135 20.76 -10.37 -11.50
C PHE A 135 21.92 -11.36 -11.70
N GLU A 136 21.57 -12.63 -11.88
CA GLU A 136 22.44 -13.70 -12.40
C GLU A 136 22.33 -13.77 -13.93
#